data_AF-A0A2N5FP99-F1
#
_entry.id   AF-A0A2N5FP99-F1
#
_cell.length_a   1.000
_cell.length_b   1.000
_cell.length_c   1.000
_cell.angle_alpha   90.00
_cell.angle_beta   90.00
_cell.angle_gamma   90.00
#
_symmetry.space_group_name_H-M   'P 1'
#
loop_
_entity.id
_entity.type
_entity.pdbx_description
1 polymer ?
#
loop_
_entity_poly.entity_id
_entity_poly.type
_entity_poly.pdbx_seq_one_letter_code
_entity_poly.pdbx_strand_id
1 'polypeptide(L)'
;MNKLLEVIEVKSINGIYQIFQYDDGNALPKLVIYQVADGNEILVKNMYRELKRLNEEFSFGVEYEPNDRIKLNTREFGREFIKRFKGI
;
A
#
# COMPACT_ATOMS: atom_id res chain seq x y z
N MET A 1 -13.01 1.99 17.24
CA MET A 1 -13.54 1.61 15.92
C MET A 1 -12.63 2.24 14.89
N ASN A 2 -12.05 1.48 13.97
CA ASN A 2 -11.13 2.04 12.97
C ASN A 2 -11.92 2.92 12.00
N LYS A 3 -11.54 4.19 11.88
CA LYS A 3 -12.22 5.12 10.96
C LYS A 3 -11.57 5.01 9.59
N LEU A 4 -12.35 4.70 8.55
CA LEU A 4 -11.84 4.76 7.18
C LEU A 4 -11.45 6.20 6.86
N LEU A 5 -10.19 6.39 6.47
CA LEU A 5 -9.66 7.67 6.02
C LEU A 5 -9.83 7.82 4.52
N GLU A 6 -9.37 6.81 3.78
CA GLU A 6 -9.28 6.88 2.32
C GLU A 6 -9.22 5.49 1.70
N VAL A 7 -9.69 5.39 0.46
CA VAL A 7 -9.49 4.23 -0.42
C VAL A 7 -8.75 4.69 -1.67
N ILE A 8 -7.60 4.09 -1.95
CA ILE A 8 -6.80 4.36 -3.14
C ILE A 8 -6.96 3.18 -4.10
N GLU A 9 -7.49 3.45 -5.30
CA GLU A 9 -7.52 2.48 -6.40
C GLU A 9 -6.21 2.54 -7.19
N VAL A 10 -5.56 1.39 -7.34
CA VAL A 10 -4.31 1.21 -8.06
C VAL A 10 -4.54 0.24 -9.20
N LYS A 11 -4.49 0.75 -10.44
CA LYS A 11 -4.58 -0.07 -11.65
C LYS A 11 -3.20 -0.60 -12.00
N SER A 12 -2.98 -1.89 -11.72
CA SER A 12 -1.72 -2.57 -12.01
C SER A 12 -1.88 -3.59 -13.14
N ILE A 13 -0.77 -4.09 -13.68
CA ILE A 13 -0.77 -5.17 -14.69
C ILE A 13 -1.46 -6.45 -14.20
N ASN A 14 -1.46 -6.69 -12.89
CA ASN A 14 -2.10 -7.84 -12.24
C ASN A 14 -3.57 -7.57 -11.85
N GLY A 15 -4.16 -6.50 -12.38
CA GLY A 15 -5.53 -6.08 -12.09
C GLY A 15 -5.61 -4.89 -11.15
N ILE A 16 -6.82 -4.65 -10.65
CA ILE A 16 -7.15 -3.50 -9.81
C ILE A 16 -6.89 -3.85 -8.35
N TYR A 17 -6.20 -2.97 -7.63
CA TYR A 17 -5.97 -3.08 -6.20
C TYR A 17 -6.64 -1.90 -5.49
N GLN A 18 -7.21 -2.16 -4.33
CA GLN A 18 -7.76 -1.13 -3.47
C GLN A 18 -7.00 -1.12 -2.14
N ILE A 19 -6.38 0.01 -1.84
CA ILE A 19 -5.62 0.23 -0.61
C ILE A 19 -6.46 1.09 0.32
N PHE A 20 -6.95 0.50 1.39
CA PHE A 20 -7.75 1.17 2.41
C PHE A 20 -6.83 1.68 3.52
N GLN A 21 -6.93 2.97 3.82
CA GLN A 21 -6.27 3.61 4.94
C GLN A 21 -7.27 3.78 6.09
N TYR A 22 -6.93 3.26 7.26
CA TYR A 22 -7.73 3.42 8.47
C TYR A 22 -6.96 4.19 9.53
N ASP A 23 -7.65 5.12 10.19
CA ASP A 23 -7.22 5.68 11.46
C ASP A 23 -7.54 4.69 12.58
N ASP A 24 -6.48 4.21 13.22
CA ASP A 24 -6.53 3.32 14.37
C ASP A 24 -5.88 3.93 15.62
N GLY A 25 -5.71 5.26 15.64
CA GLY A 25 -5.12 6.01 16.76
C GLY A 25 -3.60 6.04 16.80
N ASN A 26 -2.91 5.47 15.80
CA ASN A 26 -1.45 5.53 15.67
C ASN A 26 -1.00 6.66 14.74
N ALA A 27 0.28 7.02 14.81
CA ALA A 27 0.87 8.09 14.00
C ALA A 27 0.82 7.86 12.47
N LEU A 28 0.80 6.59 12.04
CA LEU A 28 0.64 6.20 10.64
C LEU A 28 -0.63 5.37 10.47
N PRO A 29 -1.40 5.58 9.39
CA PRO A 29 -2.63 4.83 9.18
C PRO A 29 -2.36 3.34 9.02
N LYS A 30 -3.30 2.53 9.49
CA LYS A 30 -3.33 1.09 9.19
C LYS A 30 -3.72 0.90 7.73
N LEU A 31 -3.04 -0.02 7.06
CA LEU A 31 -3.31 -0.38 5.68
C LEU A 31 -3.98 -1.73 5.59
N VAL A 32 -4.95 -1.84 4.67
CA VAL A 32 -5.54 -3.10 4.22
C VAL A 32 -5.60 -3.05 2.69
N ILE A 33 -5.10 -4.09 2.02
CA ILE A 33 -5.06 -4.15 0.56
C ILE A 33 -5.97 -5.28 0.08
N TYR A 34 -6.83 -4.95 -0.87
CA TYR A 34 -7.65 -5.92 -1.60
C TYR A 34 -7.23 -5.92 -3.06
N GLN A 35 -7.22 -7.09 -3.68
CA GLN A 35 -7.16 -7.24 -5.13
C GLN A 35 -8.59 -7.47 -5.63
N VAL A 36 -9.03 -6.70 -6.60
CA VAL A 36 -10.32 -6.86 -7.24
C VAL A 36 -10.16 -7.85 -8.40
N ALA A 37 -10.77 -9.02 -8.26
CA ALA A 37 -10.79 -10.07 -9.28
C ALA A 37 -12.24 -10.51 -9.52
N ASP A 38 -12.68 -10.49 -10.78
CA ASP A 38 -14.04 -10.87 -11.18
C ASP A 38 -15.15 -10.16 -10.38
N GLY A 39 -14.94 -8.88 -10.07
CA GLY A 39 -15.86 -8.06 -9.27
C GLY A 39 -15.86 -8.34 -7.77
N ASN A 40 -14.98 -9.23 -7.29
CA ASN A 40 -14.85 -9.57 -5.87
C ASN A 40 -13.56 -8.97 -5.29
N GLU A 41 -13.64 -8.46 -4.06
CA GLU A 41 -12.49 -7.99 -3.30
C GLU A 41 -11.83 -9.16 -2.55
N ILE A 42 -10.62 -9.52 -2.95
CA ILE A 42 -9.82 -10.58 -2.33
C ILE A 42 -8.76 -9.94 -1.43
N LEU A 43 -8.80 -10.24 -0.13
CA LEU A 43 -7.82 -9.72 0.82
C LEU A 43 -6.40 -10.20 0.47
N VAL A 44 -5.48 -9.26 0.31
CA VAL A 44 -4.06 -9.56 0.10
C VAL A 44 -3.44 -10.03 1.41
N LYS A 45 -3.03 -11.31 1.45
CA LYS A 45 -2.44 -11.93 2.65
C LYS A 45 -1.09 -11.34 3.06
N ASN A 46 -0.25 -10.98 2.08
CA ASN A 46 1.07 -10.41 2.32
C ASN A 46 1.16 -9.00 1.72
N MET A 47 0.62 -8.03 2.45
CA MET A 47 0.56 -6.63 2.01
C MET A 47 1.94 -6.04 1.73
N TYR A 48 2.97 -6.44 2.51
CA TYR A 48 4.33 -5.94 2.32
C TYR A 48 4.89 -6.36 0.96
N ARG A 49 4.77 -7.64 0.62
CA ARG A 49 5.21 -8.17 -0.69
C ARG A 49 4.45 -7.52 -1.84
N GLU A 50 3.15 -7.29 -1.65
CA GLU A 50 2.33 -6.71 -2.71
C GLU A 50 2.67 -5.23 -2.95
N LEU A 51 2.85 -4.45 -1.89
CA LEU A 51 3.34 -3.07 -2.01
C LEU A 51 4.71 -3.01 -2.69
N LYS A 52 5.59 -3.98 -2.42
CA LYS A 52 6.91 -4.06 -3.07
C LYS A 52 6.77 -4.28 -4.57
N ARG A 53 5.92 -5.24 -4.96
CA ARG A 53 5.62 -5.52 -6.37
C ARG A 53 5.05 -4.30 -7.08
N LEU A 54 4.08 -3.62 -6.46
CA LEU A 54 3.50 -2.39 -7.02
C LEU A 54 4.55 -1.28 -7.14
N ASN A 55 5.37 -1.08 -6.12
CA ASN A 55 6.44 -0.08 -6.13
C ASN A 55 7.45 -0.33 -7.28
N GLU A 56 7.80 -1.59 -7.52
CA GLU A 56 8.66 -2.00 -8.65
C GLU A 56 7.95 -1.77 -9.99
N GLU A 57 6.67 -2.13 -10.10
CA GLU A 57 5.86 -1.96 -11.31
C GLU A 57 5.75 -0.49 -11.74
N PHE A 58 5.43 0.40 -10.81
CA PHE A 58 5.32 1.84 -11.10
C PHE A 58 6.67 2.55 -11.15
N SER A 59 7.79 1.83 -10.94
CA SER A 59 9.14 2.40 -10.91
C SER A 59 9.28 3.59 -9.94
N PHE A 60 8.54 3.58 -8.83
CA PHE A 60 8.55 4.72 -7.88
C PHE A 60 9.88 4.85 -7.12
N GLY A 61 10.71 3.80 -7.12
CA GLY A 61 12.02 3.82 -6.50
C GLY A 61 11.97 4.05 -4.99
N VAL A 62 10.85 3.72 -4.33
CA VAL A 62 10.78 3.81 -2.86
C VAL A 62 11.70 2.72 -2.29
N GLU A 63 12.77 3.15 -1.64
CA GLU A 63 13.72 2.28 -0.95
C GLU A 63 13.07 1.71 0.32
N TYR A 64 12.63 0.46 0.24
CA TYR A 64 12.03 -0.27 1.36
C TYR A 64 13.10 -0.90 2.28
N GLU A 65 14.34 -1.01 1.80
CA GLU A 65 15.55 -1.42 2.52
C GLU A 65 16.63 -0.33 2.36
N PRO A 66 16.57 0.75 3.16
CA PRO A 66 17.61 1.77 3.13
C PRO A 66 18.94 1.20 3.62
N ASN A 67 20.03 1.46 2.90
CA ASN A 67 21.36 0.88 3.15
C ASN A 67 21.95 1.16 4.55
N ASP A 68 21.40 2.12 5.31
CA ASP A 68 21.86 2.52 6.65
C ASP A 68 20.73 2.56 7.71
N ARG A 69 19.58 1.93 7.47
CA ARG A 69 18.44 1.93 8.41
C ARG A 69 17.71 0.58 8.47
N ILE A 70 16.88 0.43 9.50
CA ILE A 70 15.93 -0.67 9.62
C ILE A 70 14.92 -0.57 8.46
N LYS A 71 14.67 -1.71 7.81
CA LYS A 71 13.64 -1.92 6.79
C LYS A 71 12.34 -1.19 7.15
N LEU A 72 11.77 -0.45 6.19
CA LEU A 72 10.47 0.21 6.41
C LEU A 72 9.43 -0.83 6.81
N ASN A 73 8.67 -0.56 7.86
CA ASN A 73 7.51 -1.40 8.16
C ASN A 73 6.41 -1.16 7.11
N THR A 74 5.41 -2.04 7.05
CA THR A 74 4.35 -1.97 6.04
C THR A 74 3.60 -0.63 6.03
N ARG A 75 3.43 0.04 7.18
CA ARG A 75 2.75 1.34 7.25
C ARG A 75 3.58 2.45 6.65
N GLU A 76 4.87 2.49 6.98
CA GLU A 76 5.81 3.47 6.44
C GLU A 76 5.96 3.30 4.93
N PHE A 77 6.17 2.06 4.50
CA PHE A 77 6.32 1.77 3.08
C PHE A 77 5.05 2.10 2.28
N GLY A 78 3.87 1.72 2.78
CA GLY A 78 2.63 2.05 2.10
C GLY A 78 2.32 3.55 2.09
N ARG A 79 2.71 4.31 3.12
CA ARG A 79 2.60 5.78 3.10
C ARG A 79 3.43 6.38 1.98
N GLU A 80 4.70 5.97 1.84
CA GLU A 80 5.58 6.49 0.81
C GLU A 80 5.13 6.05 -0.60
N PHE A 81 4.69 4.81 -0.76
CA PHE A 81 4.08 4.35 -1.99
C PHE A 81 2.88 5.21 -2.39
N ILE A 82 1.94 5.47 -1.46
CA ILE A 82 0.72 6.25 -1.75
C ILE A 82 1.06 7.70 -2.12
N LYS A 83 2.02 8.33 -1.43
CA LYS A 83 2.49 9.68 -1.80
C LYS A 83 2.98 9.73 -3.25
N ARG A 84 3.89 8.82 -3.61
CA ARG A 84 4.43 8.71 -4.98
C ARG A 84 3.33 8.41 -6.00
N PHE A 85 2.42 7.49 -5.68
CA PHE A 85 1.30 7.12 -6.54
C PHE A 85 0.37 8.30 -6.84
N LYS A 86 0.12 9.16 -5.85
CA LYS A 86 -0.70 10.37 -6.03
C LYS A 86 0.05 11.56 -6.63
N GLY A 87 1.38 11.48 -6.77
CA GLY A 87 2.23 12.59 -7.19
C GLY A 87 2.32 13.73 -6.15
N ILE A 88 2.26 13.39 -4.85
CA ILE A 88 2.35 14.33 -3.72
C ILE A 88 3.73 14.23 -3.04
#